data_AF-A0A1T5DHJ9-F1
#
_entry.id   AF-A0A1T5DHJ9-F1
#
_cell.length_a   1.000
_cell.length_b   1.000
_cell.length_c   1.000
_cell.angle_alpha   90.00
_cell.angle_beta   90.00
_cell.angle_gamma   90.00
#
_symmetry.space_group_name_H-M   'P 1'
#
loop_
_entity.id
_entity.type
_entity.pdbx_description
1 polymer ?
#
loop_
_entity_poly.entity_id
_entity_poly.type
_entity_poly.pdbx_seq_one_letter_code
_entity_poly.pdbx_strand_id
1 'polypeptide(L)'
;MMISPEGYYEEHLKGKTKEQIMTAIRGLKQEIGHLKNTMESPDYGKELIMHPSEDTRLHWTREYLERAKQAYAEAGGTYTLSKLEEKVADFDANIDAILKITFSFGGFFGGYRSYVVELSDGLKAYTKLWEDEEPLALMDVDKEEPFTRDTFMAALMDLHIGEWRRRYSTQRFGYTVCDGTQWELEFEYSNGHKPVRIDGDNSYPYNFNKFQMLFGIDETEEDEDE
;
A
#
# COMPACT_ATOMS: atom_id res chain seq x y z
N MET A 1 -19.27 -11.10 -9.30
CA MET A 1 -18.26 -12.08 -9.76
C MET A 1 -17.34 -11.36 -10.72
N MET A 2 -16.02 -11.44 -10.52
CA MET A 2 -15.03 -10.89 -11.45
C MET A 2 -14.64 -11.98 -12.46
N ILE A 3 -14.24 -11.61 -13.67
CA ILE A 3 -13.76 -12.55 -14.70
C ILE A 3 -12.25 -12.79 -14.55
N SER A 4 -11.72 -13.85 -15.13
CA SER A 4 -10.27 -14.07 -15.13
C SER A 4 -9.57 -13.07 -16.07
N PRO A 5 -8.24 -12.86 -15.94
CA PRO A 5 -7.49 -11.96 -16.82
C PRO A 5 -7.53 -12.41 -18.29
N GLU A 6 -7.54 -13.73 -18.53
CA GLU A 6 -7.73 -14.31 -19.86
C GLU A 6 -9.15 -14.06 -20.39
N GLY A 7 -10.17 -14.17 -19.53
CA GLY A 7 -11.54 -13.80 -19.88
C GLY A 7 -11.63 -12.33 -20.27
N TYR A 8 -10.99 -11.44 -19.50
CA TYR A 8 -10.89 -10.03 -19.82
C TYR A 8 -10.19 -9.80 -21.17
N TYR A 9 -9.11 -10.53 -21.46
CA TYR A 9 -8.44 -10.44 -22.75
C TYR A 9 -9.37 -10.85 -23.90
N GLU A 10 -10.05 -11.99 -23.79
CA GLU A 10 -10.94 -12.50 -24.82
C GLU A 10 -12.11 -11.54 -25.10
N GLU A 11 -12.71 -10.96 -24.06
CA GLU A 11 -13.86 -10.05 -24.20
C GLU A 11 -13.47 -8.61 -24.57
N HIS A 12 -12.35 -8.10 -24.03
CA HIS A 12 -12.03 -6.68 -24.07
C HIS A 12 -10.75 -6.33 -24.82
N LEU A 13 -9.90 -7.26 -25.22
CA LEU A 13 -8.61 -6.93 -25.87
C LEU A 13 -8.40 -7.65 -27.20
N LYS A 14 -8.92 -8.87 -27.36
CA LYS A 14 -8.73 -9.70 -28.55
C LYS A 14 -9.25 -9.01 -29.80
N GLY A 15 -8.41 -8.97 -30.83
CA GLY A 15 -8.75 -8.35 -32.13
C GLY A 15 -8.76 -6.82 -32.12
N LYS A 16 -8.44 -6.16 -31.00
CA LYS A 16 -8.35 -4.69 -30.92
C LYS A 16 -7.02 -4.16 -31.45
N THR A 17 -7.04 -2.93 -31.93
CA THR A 17 -5.80 -2.22 -32.34
C THR A 17 -5.00 -1.77 -31.13
N LYS A 18 -3.72 -1.46 -31.33
CA LYS A 18 -2.84 -0.91 -30.28
C LYS A 18 -3.43 0.34 -29.62
N GLU A 19 -4.08 1.24 -30.37
CA GLU A 19 -4.70 2.47 -29.83
C GLU A 19 -5.89 2.16 -28.94
N GLN A 20 -6.69 1.17 -29.30
CA GLN A 20 -7.83 0.71 -28.50
C GLN A 20 -7.36 0.03 -27.22
N ILE A 21 -6.32 -0.81 -27.28
CA ILE A 21 -5.70 -1.43 -26.10
C ILE A 21 -5.11 -0.35 -25.18
N MET A 22 -4.42 0.65 -25.72
CA MET A 22 -3.89 1.76 -24.92
C MET A 22 -5.01 2.58 -24.24
N THR A 23 -6.17 2.69 -24.87
CA THR A 23 -7.35 3.31 -24.26
C THR A 23 -7.88 2.47 -23.09
N ALA A 24 -7.92 1.14 -23.24
CA ALA A 24 -8.28 0.23 -22.15
C ALA A 24 -7.29 0.33 -20.98
N ILE A 25 -5.98 0.37 -21.25
CA ILE A 25 -4.94 0.58 -20.23
C ILE A 25 -5.19 1.88 -19.45
N ARG A 26 -5.51 2.99 -20.14
CA ARG A 26 -5.83 4.27 -19.48
C ARG A 26 -7.07 4.16 -18.60
N GLY A 27 -8.12 3.48 -19.07
CA GLY A 27 -9.34 3.24 -18.30
C GLY A 27 -9.07 2.43 -17.03
N LEU A 28 -8.30 1.34 -17.13
CA LEU A 28 -7.92 0.50 -15.98
C LEU A 28 -7.12 1.31 -14.95
N LYS A 29 -6.18 2.14 -15.39
CA LYS A 29 -5.42 3.03 -14.49
C LYS A 29 -6.31 4.06 -13.79
N GLN A 30 -7.30 4.61 -14.48
CA GLN A 30 -8.29 5.52 -13.89
C GLN A 30 -9.14 4.79 -12.84
N GLU A 31 -9.58 3.57 -13.13
CA GLU A 31 -10.36 2.75 -12.20
C GLU A 31 -9.56 2.41 -10.94
N ILE A 32 -8.29 2.00 -11.06
CA ILE A 32 -7.39 1.79 -9.90
C ILE A 32 -7.30 3.05 -9.05
N GLY A 33 -7.11 4.22 -9.68
CA GLY A 33 -7.06 5.50 -8.98
C GLY A 33 -8.37 5.85 -8.29
N HIS A 34 -9.50 5.57 -8.93
CA HIS A 34 -10.84 5.78 -8.38
C HIS A 34 -11.08 4.88 -7.15
N LEU A 35 -10.84 3.58 -7.26
CA LEU A 35 -11.00 2.60 -6.18
C LEU A 35 -10.16 2.99 -4.96
N LYS A 36 -8.87 3.28 -5.15
CA LYS A 36 -8.00 3.76 -4.06
C LYS A 36 -8.55 5.02 -3.42
N ASN A 37 -8.98 6.00 -4.21
CA ASN A 37 -9.51 7.24 -3.66
C ASN A 37 -10.82 7.03 -2.86
N THR A 38 -11.66 6.08 -3.29
CA THR A 38 -12.87 5.67 -2.57
C THR A 38 -12.51 5.01 -1.24
N MET A 39 -11.55 4.08 -1.24
CA MET A 39 -11.09 3.38 -0.03
C MET A 39 -10.34 4.28 0.95
N GLU A 40 -9.65 5.30 0.45
CA GLU A 40 -8.98 6.33 1.27
C GLU A 40 -9.96 7.39 1.81
N SER A 41 -11.24 7.32 1.44
CA SER A 41 -12.26 8.27 1.88
C SER A 41 -12.55 8.12 3.38
N PRO A 42 -12.73 9.22 4.12
CA PRO A 42 -13.13 9.21 5.54
C PRO A 42 -14.51 8.60 5.78
N ASP A 43 -15.32 8.49 4.72
CA ASP A 43 -16.65 7.87 4.75
C ASP A 43 -16.61 6.40 4.29
N TYR A 44 -15.44 5.87 3.93
CA TYR A 44 -15.30 4.48 3.53
C TYR A 44 -15.69 3.54 4.67
N GLY A 45 -16.49 2.50 4.36
CA GLY A 45 -17.02 1.56 5.34
C GLY A 45 -18.26 2.04 6.12
N LYS A 46 -18.69 3.32 5.98
CA LYS A 46 -19.97 3.78 6.57
C LYS A 46 -21.18 3.29 5.80
N GLU A 47 -21.04 3.08 4.50
CA GLU A 47 -22.05 2.47 3.65
C GLU A 47 -21.85 0.96 3.54
N LEU A 48 -22.91 0.24 3.18
CA LEU A 48 -22.84 -1.21 2.96
C LEU A 48 -21.85 -1.52 1.83
N ILE A 49 -20.85 -2.35 2.13
CA ILE A 49 -19.90 -2.83 1.13
C ILE A 49 -20.67 -3.65 0.08
N MET A 50 -20.67 -3.15 -1.16
CA MET A 50 -21.28 -3.84 -2.28
C MET A 50 -20.33 -4.90 -2.82
N HIS A 51 -20.81 -6.12 -3.08
CA HIS A 51 -19.98 -7.19 -3.61
C HIS A 51 -19.92 -7.18 -5.15
N PRO A 52 -18.74 -7.39 -5.77
CA PRO A 52 -17.43 -7.59 -5.14
C PRO A 52 -16.89 -6.29 -4.52
N SER A 53 -16.21 -6.41 -3.37
CA SER A 53 -15.67 -5.27 -2.63
C SER A 53 -14.64 -4.49 -3.44
N GLU A 54 -14.38 -3.25 -3.04
CA GLU A 54 -13.37 -2.37 -3.66
C GLU A 54 -11.98 -3.01 -3.65
N ASP A 55 -11.60 -3.69 -2.57
CA ASP A 55 -10.33 -4.42 -2.45
C ASP A 55 -10.24 -5.56 -3.49
N THR A 56 -11.33 -6.35 -3.64
CA THR A 56 -11.42 -7.39 -4.67
C THR A 56 -11.35 -6.79 -6.08
N ARG A 57 -12.09 -5.70 -6.32
CA ARG A 57 -12.08 -5.00 -7.62
C ARG A 57 -10.70 -4.44 -7.93
N LEU A 58 -10.00 -3.89 -6.94
CA LEU A 58 -8.66 -3.33 -7.09
C LEU A 58 -7.68 -4.42 -7.50
N HIS A 59 -7.68 -5.57 -6.81
CA HIS A 59 -6.84 -6.71 -7.14
C HIS A 59 -7.03 -7.16 -8.60
N TRP A 60 -8.26 -7.47 -9.01
CA TRP A 60 -8.53 -7.91 -10.39
C TRP A 60 -8.23 -6.84 -11.45
N THR A 61 -8.43 -5.56 -11.12
CA THR A 61 -8.11 -4.47 -12.05
C THR A 61 -6.61 -4.34 -12.29
N ARG A 62 -5.75 -4.64 -11.30
CA ARG A 62 -4.30 -4.75 -11.50
C ARG A 62 -3.95 -5.91 -12.43
N GLU A 63 -4.55 -7.08 -12.23
CA GLU A 63 -4.35 -8.24 -13.11
C GLU A 63 -4.77 -7.94 -14.56
N TYR A 64 -5.91 -7.27 -14.76
CA TYR A 64 -6.34 -6.83 -16.09
C TYR A 64 -5.38 -5.81 -16.70
N LEU A 65 -4.81 -4.92 -15.89
CA LEU A 65 -3.84 -3.92 -16.35
C LEU A 65 -2.56 -4.59 -16.85
N GLU A 66 -2.02 -5.56 -16.11
CA GLU A 66 -0.85 -6.31 -16.54
C GLU A 66 -1.12 -7.12 -17.81
N ARG A 67 -2.27 -7.80 -17.88
CA ARG A 67 -2.68 -8.52 -19.09
C ARG A 67 -2.86 -7.58 -20.29
N ALA A 68 -3.38 -6.37 -20.08
CA ALA A 68 -3.53 -5.36 -21.11
C ALA A 68 -2.19 -4.80 -21.60
N LYS A 69 -1.21 -4.58 -20.70
CA LYS A 69 0.17 -4.22 -21.06
C LYS A 69 0.82 -5.31 -21.91
N GLN A 70 0.63 -6.59 -21.55
CA GLN A 70 1.10 -7.71 -22.35
C GLN A 70 0.45 -7.74 -23.74
N ALA A 71 -0.87 -7.61 -23.83
CA ALA A 71 -1.59 -7.56 -25.12
C ALA A 71 -1.13 -6.38 -25.99
N TYR A 72 -0.80 -5.24 -25.38
CA TYR A 72 -0.27 -4.08 -26.09
C TYR A 72 1.11 -4.38 -26.70
N ALA A 73 1.97 -5.09 -25.97
CA ALA A 73 3.26 -5.54 -26.49
C ALA A 73 3.11 -6.58 -27.61
N GLU A 74 2.19 -7.53 -27.46
CA GLU A 74 1.84 -8.54 -28.49
C GLU A 74 1.34 -7.88 -29.78
N ALA A 75 0.63 -6.75 -29.67
CA ALA A 75 0.19 -5.93 -30.81
C ALA A 75 1.31 -5.04 -31.42
N GLY A 76 2.56 -5.21 -30.99
CA GLY A 76 3.73 -4.45 -31.46
C GLY A 76 3.86 -3.05 -30.85
N GLY A 77 3.16 -2.78 -29.75
CA GLY A 77 3.30 -1.54 -28.98
C GLY A 77 4.50 -1.58 -28.03
N THR A 78 5.07 -0.41 -27.75
CA THR A 78 6.10 -0.25 -26.70
C THR A 78 5.51 0.56 -25.56
N TYR A 79 5.25 -0.09 -24.43
CA TYR A 79 4.68 0.58 -23.26
C TYR A 79 5.74 1.41 -22.55
N THR A 80 5.46 2.69 -22.32
CA THR A 80 6.33 3.57 -21.51
C THR A 80 5.65 3.81 -20.18
N LEU A 81 6.39 3.60 -19.08
CA LEU A 81 5.90 3.85 -17.74
C LEU A 81 5.57 5.33 -17.55
N SER A 82 4.49 5.60 -16.83
CA SER A 82 4.23 6.94 -16.30
C SER A 82 5.12 7.23 -15.09
N LYS A 83 5.30 8.50 -14.73
CA LYS A 83 6.11 8.89 -13.55
C LYS A 83 5.71 8.17 -12.25
N LEU A 84 4.43 7.88 -12.08
CA LEU A 84 3.94 7.14 -10.91
C LEU A 84 4.37 5.67 -10.97
N GLU A 85 4.32 5.04 -12.15
CA GLU A 85 4.79 3.67 -12.33
C GLU A 85 6.31 3.56 -12.25
N GLU A 86 7.06 4.56 -12.72
CA GLU A 86 8.51 4.63 -12.52
C GLU A 86 8.85 4.68 -11.03
N LYS A 87 8.09 5.46 -10.24
CA LYS A 87 8.25 5.51 -8.78
C LYS A 87 7.95 4.16 -8.12
N VAL A 88 6.88 3.48 -8.55
CA VAL A 88 6.53 2.14 -8.05
C VAL A 88 7.63 1.15 -8.39
N ALA A 89 8.06 1.11 -9.66
CA ALA A 89 9.12 0.22 -10.11
C ALA A 89 10.46 0.50 -9.40
N ASP A 90 10.78 1.78 -9.13
CA ASP A 90 11.96 2.15 -8.34
C ASP A 90 11.85 1.64 -6.89
N PHE A 91 10.70 1.79 -6.24
CA PHE A 91 10.49 1.25 -4.89
C PHE A 91 10.64 -0.29 -4.88
N ASP A 92 9.95 -0.98 -5.80
CA ASP A 92 9.93 -2.43 -5.89
C ASP A 92 11.33 -3.00 -6.20
N ALA A 93 12.09 -2.35 -7.08
CA ALA A 93 13.46 -2.76 -7.42
C ALA A 93 14.45 -2.60 -6.26
N ASN A 94 14.13 -1.77 -5.27
CA ASN A 94 14.97 -1.51 -4.10
C ASN A 94 14.43 -2.16 -2.82
N ILE A 95 13.35 -2.93 -2.89
CA ILE A 95 12.69 -3.50 -1.72
C ILE A 95 13.65 -4.39 -0.92
N ASP A 96 14.39 -5.28 -1.57
CA ASP A 96 15.36 -6.17 -0.92
C ASP A 96 16.53 -5.45 -0.24
N ALA A 97 16.78 -4.20 -0.61
CA ALA A 97 17.83 -3.37 -0.04
C ALA A 97 17.37 -2.59 1.20
N ILE A 98 16.09 -2.64 1.58
CA ILE A 98 15.58 -2.00 2.80
C ILE A 98 16.32 -2.58 4.01
N LEU A 99 16.96 -1.67 4.76
CA LEU A 99 17.73 -1.97 5.95
C LEU A 99 16.91 -1.70 7.22
N LYS A 100 16.08 -0.67 7.20
CA LYS A 100 15.28 -0.27 8.34
C LYS A 100 14.01 0.42 7.91
N ILE A 101 12.93 0.16 8.63
CA ILE A 101 11.64 0.80 8.47
C ILE A 101 11.28 1.44 9.80
N THR A 102 10.97 2.73 9.78
CA THR A 102 10.50 3.47 10.96
C THR A 102 9.10 3.97 10.67
N PHE A 103 8.12 3.49 11.42
CA PHE A 103 6.74 3.96 11.37
C PHE A 103 6.41 4.64 12.69
N SER A 104 5.97 5.89 12.67
CA SER A 104 5.50 6.58 13.86
C SER A 104 4.06 7.02 13.64
N PHE A 105 3.24 6.88 14.69
CA PHE A 105 1.91 7.45 14.70
C PHE A 105 1.55 7.88 16.12
N GLY A 106 0.73 8.92 16.21
CA GLY A 106 0.34 9.49 17.49
C GLY A 106 -0.41 10.80 17.35
N GLY A 107 -0.82 11.34 18.49
CA GLY A 107 -1.59 12.58 18.58
C GLY A 107 -0.97 13.54 19.58
N PHE A 108 -1.32 14.82 19.46
CA PHE A 108 -0.80 15.88 20.32
C PHE A 108 -0.95 15.58 21.83
N PHE A 109 -2.04 14.91 22.24
CA PHE A 109 -2.31 14.57 23.63
C PHE A 109 -1.83 13.18 24.06
N GLY A 110 -1.69 12.23 23.14
CA GLY A 110 -1.31 10.84 23.43
C GLY A 110 0.19 10.54 23.31
N GLY A 111 0.97 11.49 22.77
CA GLY A 111 2.37 11.27 22.43
C GLY A 111 2.51 10.51 21.10
N TYR A 112 3.76 10.23 20.74
CA TYR A 112 4.11 9.49 19.52
C TYR A 112 4.73 8.16 19.88
N ARG A 113 4.19 7.09 19.30
CA ARG A 113 4.80 5.76 19.37
C ARG A 113 5.46 5.45 18.04
N SER A 114 6.69 4.96 18.08
CA SER A 114 7.44 4.57 16.89
C SER A 114 7.67 3.07 16.87
N TYR A 115 7.37 2.43 15.76
CA TYR A 115 7.58 1.02 15.48
C TYR A 115 8.73 0.93 14.49
N VAL A 116 9.76 0.17 14.87
CA VAL A 116 10.98 0.05 14.08
C VAL A 116 11.21 -1.40 13.73
N VAL A 117 11.49 -1.65 12.45
CA VAL A 117 11.91 -2.95 11.94
C VAL A 117 13.29 -2.80 11.34
N GLU A 118 14.28 -3.50 11.91
CA GLU A 118 15.65 -3.60 11.41
C GLU A 118 15.81 -4.92 10.66
N LEU A 119 16.37 -4.86 9.44
CA LEU A 119 16.49 -5.98 8.50
C LEU A 119 17.95 -6.36 8.19
N SER A 120 18.93 -5.72 8.83
CA SER A 120 20.37 -5.92 8.55
C SER A 120 20.89 -7.29 8.98
N ASP A 121 20.47 -7.78 10.14
CA ASP A 121 20.94 -9.02 10.77
C ASP A 121 19.78 -9.97 11.09
N GLY A 122 18.88 -10.16 10.13
CA GLY A 122 17.60 -10.88 10.30
C GLY A 122 16.45 -9.90 10.49
N LEU A 123 15.32 -10.38 11.02
CA LEU A 123 14.16 -9.53 11.37
C LEU A 123 14.22 -9.22 12.86
N LYS A 124 14.42 -7.95 13.21
CA LYS A 124 14.30 -7.46 14.58
C LYS A 124 13.30 -6.31 14.59
N ALA A 125 12.30 -6.40 15.45
CA ALA A 125 11.30 -5.36 15.61
C ALA A 125 11.22 -4.90 17.06
N TYR A 126 10.93 -3.62 17.25
CA TYR A 126 10.72 -3.03 18.57
C TYR A 126 9.84 -1.79 18.44
N THR A 127 9.18 -1.44 19.54
CA THR A 127 8.44 -0.19 19.67
C THR A 127 9.20 0.76 20.59
N LYS A 128 8.99 2.06 20.38
CA LYS A 128 9.57 3.16 21.12
C LYS A 128 8.48 4.10 21.58
N LEU A 129 8.44 4.34 22.88
CA LEU A 129 7.74 5.46 23.48
C LEU A 129 8.80 6.31 24.17
N TRP A 130 9.11 7.47 23.61
CA TRP A 130 10.27 8.28 23.99
C TRP A 130 11.61 7.52 23.81
N GLU A 131 12.37 7.34 24.89
CA GLU A 131 13.67 6.64 24.89
C GLU A 131 13.55 5.16 25.25
N ASP A 132 12.37 4.70 25.69
CA ASP A 132 12.15 3.32 26.12
C ASP A 132 11.89 2.42 24.92
N GLU A 133 12.75 1.40 24.76
CA GLU A 133 12.66 0.38 23.71
C GLU A 133 12.05 -0.90 24.26
N GLU A 134 10.96 -1.36 23.63
CA GLU A 134 10.30 -2.62 23.95
C GLU A 134 10.36 -3.55 22.73
N PRO A 135 10.91 -4.78 22.86
CA PRO A 135 10.98 -5.72 21.75
C PRO A 135 9.58 -6.14 21.30
N LEU A 136 9.41 -6.29 19.99
CA LEU A 136 8.14 -6.63 19.36
C LEU A 136 8.28 -7.94 18.58
N ALA A 137 7.39 -8.89 18.83
CA ALA A 137 7.29 -10.11 18.04
C ALA A 137 6.24 -9.92 16.93
N LEU A 138 6.69 -9.79 15.69
CA LEU A 138 5.81 -9.67 14.54
C LEU A 138 5.35 -11.07 14.09
N MET A 139 4.04 -11.28 14.00
CA MET A 139 3.44 -12.58 13.69
C MET A 139 2.71 -12.53 12.36
N ASP A 140 2.93 -13.54 11.52
CA ASP A 140 2.12 -13.80 10.32
C ASP A 140 0.80 -14.42 10.78
N VAL A 141 -0.26 -13.61 10.83
CA VAL A 141 -1.59 -14.02 11.33
C VAL A 141 -2.15 -15.20 10.54
N ASP A 142 -1.89 -15.27 9.23
CA ASP A 142 -2.41 -16.34 8.37
C ASP A 142 -1.71 -17.67 8.61
N LYS A 143 -0.41 -17.63 8.97
CA LYS A 143 0.40 -18.83 9.23
C LYS A 143 0.54 -19.19 10.71
N GLU A 144 0.12 -18.31 11.61
CA GLU A 144 0.32 -18.42 13.06
C GLU A 144 1.81 -18.59 13.47
N GLU A 145 2.72 -18.02 12.67
CA GLU A 145 4.18 -18.13 12.87
C GLU A 145 4.85 -16.75 12.92
N PRO A 146 5.96 -16.58 13.66
CA PRO A 146 6.73 -15.34 13.61
C PRO A 146 7.21 -15.03 12.20
N PHE A 147 7.18 -13.76 11.82
CA PHE A 147 7.74 -13.35 10.54
C PHE A 147 9.24 -13.67 10.48
N THR A 148 9.65 -14.24 9.35
CA THR A 148 11.04 -14.22 8.91
C THR A 148 11.28 -12.94 8.12
N ARG A 149 12.55 -12.59 7.86
CA ARG A 149 12.88 -11.50 6.95
C ARG A 149 12.13 -11.65 5.62
N ASP A 150 12.18 -12.83 5.01
CA ASP A 150 11.66 -13.03 3.66
C ASP A 150 10.12 -13.01 3.63
N THR A 151 9.45 -13.58 4.64
CA THR A 151 7.98 -13.53 4.73
C THR A 151 7.48 -12.12 5.05
N PHE A 152 8.19 -11.36 5.89
CA PHE A 152 7.89 -9.95 6.14
C PHE A 152 8.03 -9.10 4.88
N MET A 153 9.11 -9.30 4.13
CA MET A 153 9.36 -8.57 2.87
C MET A 153 8.32 -8.92 1.80
N ALA A 154 7.89 -10.18 1.71
CA ALA A 154 6.80 -10.58 0.82
C ALA A 154 5.47 -9.92 1.20
N ALA A 155 5.13 -9.86 2.49
CA ALA A 155 3.92 -9.17 2.97
C ALA A 155 3.99 -7.65 2.70
N LEU A 156 5.15 -7.04 2.91
CA LEU A 156 5.38 -5.62 2.60
C LEU A 156 5.21 -5.32 1.10
N MET A 157 5.66 -6.23 0.24
CA MET A 157 5.51 -6.11 -1.22
C MET A 157 4.03 -6.17 -1.64
N ASP A 158 3.24 -7.07 -1.03
CA ASP A 158 1.80 -7.23 -1.32
C ASP A 158 0.97 -5.99 -0.94
N LEU A 159 1.47 -5.16 -0.02
CA LEU A 159 0.84 -3.88 0.33
C LEU A 159 0.99 -2.83 -0.77
N HIS A 160 1.84 -3.04 -1.79
CA HIS A 160 2.07 -2.09 -2.88
C HIS A 160 2.39 -0.65 -2.39
N ILE A 161 3.22 -0.51 -1.35
CA ILE A 161 3.56 0.78 -0.71
C ILE A 161 4.10 1.81 -1.71
N GLY A 162 4.79 1.38 -2.77
CA GLY A 162 5.28 2.27 -3.82
C GLY A 162 4.19 3.14 -4.46
N GLU A 163 2.95 2.63 -4.48
CA GLU A 163 1.77 3.32 -5.03
C GLU A 163 1.20 4.39 -4.12
N TRP A 164 1.61 4.43 -2.85
CA TRP A 164 1.13 5.40 -1.89
C TRP A 164 1.52 6.83 -2.28
N ARG A 165 0.68 7.79 -1.89
CA ARG A 165 1.01 9.21 -2.02
C ARG A 165 2.15 9.54 -1.07
N ARG A 166 2.90 10.61 -1.37
CA ARG A 166 3.96 11.08 -0.47
C ARG A 166 3.40 11.75 0.79
N ARG A 167 2.26 12.44 0.66
CA ARG A 167 1.59 13.15 1.73
C ARG A 167 0.09 12.88 1.69
N TYR A 168 -0.47 12.53 2.83
CA TYR A 168 -1.89 12.34 3.06
C TYR A 168 -2.44 13.48 3.93
N SER A 169 -3.55 14.08 3.49
CA SER A 169 -4.20 15.16 4.23
C SER A 169 -5.68 15.18 3.89
N THR A 170 -6.53 15.44 4.89
CA THR A 170 -7.98 15.58 4.76
C THR A 170 -8.42 16.70 3.81
N GLN A 171 -7.54 17.66 3.49
CA GLN A 171 -7.82 18.74 2.54
C GLN A 171 -8.27 18.24 1.16
N ARG A 172 -7.79 17.07 0.74
CA ARG A 172 -8.19 16.41 -0.51
C ARG A 172 -9.69 16.05 -0.56
N PHE A 173 -10.32 15.96 0.61
CA PHE A 173 -11.74 15.68 0.80
C PHE A 173 -12.54 16.94 1.16
N GLY A 174 -11.91 18.12 1.11
CA GLY A 174 -12.58 19.41 1.29
C GLY A 174 -12.74 19.87 2.73
N TYR A 175 -12.07 19.24 3.70
CA TYR A 175 -12.08 19.67 5.11
C TYR A 175 -10.69 19.59 5.74
N THR A 176 -10.54 20.08 6.96
CA THR A 176 -9.27 20.07 7.71
C THR A 176 -9.55 19.68 9.15
N VAL A 177 -8.73 18.78 9.68
CA VAL A 177 -8.74 18.38 11.10
C VAL A 177 -7.57 19.09 11.76
N CYS A 178 -7.80 19.72 12.90
CA CYS A 178 -6.77 20.52 13.59
C CYS A 178 -6.14 19.79 14.78
N ASP A 179 -6.77 18.71 15.26
CA ASP A 179 -6.48 18.01 16.51
C ASP A 179 -6.64 16.49 16.37
N GLY A 180 -5.87 15.85 15.48
CA GLY A 180 -5.97 14.41 15.31
C GLY A 180 -4.63 13.70 15.17
N THR A 181 -4.68 12.51 14.58
CA THR A 181 -3.53 11.60 14.49
C THR A 181 -2.64 11.97 13.32
N GLN A 182 -1.34 12.11 13.61
CA GLN A 182 -0.29 12.33 12.64
C GLN A 182 0.55 11.06 12.55
N TRP A 183 1.04 10.73 11.35
CA TRP A 183 1.89 9.58 11.15
C TRP A 183 2.99 9.86 10.12
N GLU A 184 4.12 9.18 10.27
CA GLU A 184 5.25 9.21 9.37
C GLU A 184 5.81 7.80 9.17
N LEU A 185 6.20 7.49 7.93
CA LEU A 185 6.80 6.24 7.54
C LEU A 185 8.08 6.53 6.75
N GLU A 186 9.19 5.97 7.19
CA GLU A 186 10.50 6.11 6.56
C GLU A 186 11.13 4.75 6.27
N PHE A 187 11.60 4.59 5.03
CA PHE A 187 12.39 3.44 4.58
C PHE A 187 13.84 3.87 4.38
N GLU A 188 14.76 3.20 5.04
CA GLU A 188 16.21 3.39 4.91
C GLU A 188 16.81 2.20 4.13
N TYR A 189 17.74 2.47 3.20
CA TYR A 189 18.28 1.46 2.28
C TYR A 189 19.78 1.24 2.46
N SER A 190 20.23 0.00 2.30
CA SER A 190 21.64 -0.42 2.39
C SER A 190 22.45 -0.12 1.12
N ASN A 191 21.78 0.05 -0.04
CA ASN A 191 22.42 0.21 -1.35
C ASN A 191 22.71 1.68 -1.72
N GLY A 192 22.55 2.62 -0.78
CA GLY A 192 22.73 4.05 -1.02
C GLY A 192 21.56 4.72 -1.75
N HIS A 193 20.45 4.03 -1.96
CA HIS A 193 19.20 4.65 -2.40
C HIS A 193 18.70 5.66 -1.36
N LYS A 194 18.01 6.70 -1.82
CA LYS A 194 17.56 7.80 -0.95
C LYS A 194 16.39 7.32 -0.07
N PRO A 195 16.37 7.68 1.22
CA PRO A 195 15.26 7.31 2.07
C PRO A 195 13.91 7.75 1.49
N VAL A 196 12.94 6.84 1.53
CA VAL A 196 11.57 7.11 1.09
C VAL A 196 10.76 7.47 2.32
N ARG A 197 10.22 8.69 2.34
CA ARG A 197 9.39 9.21 3.43
C ARG A 197 7.97 9.48 2.96
N ILE A 198 7.02 8.99 3.74
CA ILE A 198 5.58 9.13 3.52
C ILE A 198 4.97 9.64 4.82
N ASP A 199 4.18 10.71 4.74
CA ASP A 199 3.56 11.33 5.92
C ASP A 199 2.05 11.50 5.74
N GLY A 200 1.33 11.58 6.85
CA GLY A 200 -0.10 11.84 6.82
C GLY A 200 -0.66 12.50 8.08
N ASP A 201 -1.79 13.17 7.88
CA ASP A 201 -2.53 13.89 8.90
C ASP A 201 -4.02 13.57 8.76
N ASN A 202 -4.51 12.72 9.66
CA ASN A 202 -5.90 12.22 9.70
C ASN A 202 -6.39 11.65 8.36
N SER A 203 -5.47 11.20 7.53
CA SER A 203 -5.73 10.65 6.22
C SER A 203 -4.72 9.54 5.96
N TYR A 204 -5.22 8.43 5.43
CA TYR A 204 -4.50 7.17 5.39
C TYR A 204 -4.59 6.56 3.99
N PRO A 205 -3.61 5.74 3.57
CA PRO A 205 -3.68 4.94 2.35
C PRO A 205 -4.78 3.87 2.44
N TYR A 206 -5.24 3.39 1.28
CA TYR A 206 -6.39 2.47 1.15
C TYR A 206 -6.24 1.14 1.90
N ASN A 207 -5.01 0.75 2.25
CA ASN A 207 -4.67 -0.48 2.95
C ASN A 207 -3.86 -0.22 4.23
N PHE A 208 -4.04 0.94 4.88
CA PHE A 208 -3.30 1.32 6.08
C PHE A 208 -3.48 0.34 7.24
N ASN A 209 -4.68 -0.16 7.48
CA ASN A 209 -4.93 -1.14 8.54
C ASN A 209 -4.15 -2.45 8.31
N LYS A 210 -4.09 -2.95 7.07
CA LYS A 210 -3.25 -4.12 6.71
C LYS A 210 -1.77 -3.83 6.97
N PHE A 211 -1.32 -2.60 6.74
CA PHE A 211 0.03 -2.16 7.09
C PHE A 211 0.26 -2.09 8.61
N GLN A 212 -0.67 -1.54 9.39
CA GLN A 212 -0.59 -1.51 10.86
C GLN A 212 -0.49 -2.93 11.45
N MET A 213 -1.31 -3.85 10.96
CA MET A 213 -1.26 -5.27 11.36
C MET A 213 0.09 -5.92 11.09
N LEU A 214 0.77 -5.55 9.98
CA LEU A 214 2.13 -6.02 9.69
C LEU A 214 3.15 -5.58 10.75
N PHE A 215 2.87 -4.49 11.46
CA PHE A 215 3.66 -3.98 12.59
C PHE A 215 3.09 -4.44 13.95
N GLY A 216 2.20 -5.44 13.97
CA GLY A 216 1.61 -5.96 15.21
C GLY A 216 0.70 -4.96 15.93
N ILE A 217 0.18 -3.97 15.21
CA ILE A 217 -0.78 -3.01 15.74
C ILE A 217 -2.17 -3.51 15.41
N ASP A 218 -2.93 -3.89 16.45
CA ASP A 218 -4.35 -4.22 16.33
C ASP A 218 -5.18 -3.08 16.93
N GLU A 219 -6.01 -2.44 16.11
CA GLU A 219 -6.91 -1.35 16.55
C GLU A 219 -8.01 -1.85 17.51
N THR A 220 -8.16 -3.16 17.72
CA THR A 220 -9.18 -3.73 18.62
C THR A 220 -8.79 -3.75 20.10
N GLU A 221 -7.53 -3.50 20.45
CA GLU A 221 -7.08 -3.53 21.86
C GLU A 221 -7.23 -2.18 22.59
N GLU A 222 -7.49 -1.07 21.88
CA GLU A 222 -7.60 0.27 22.51
C GLU A 222 -9.00 0.57 23.12
N ASP A 223 -9.99 -0.32 22.96
CA ASP A 223 -11.36 -0.16 23.48
C ASP A 223 -11.62 -0.89 24.83
N GLU A 224 -10.64 -1.58 25.43
CA GLU A 224 -10.83 -2.34 26.68
C GLU A 224 -10.54 -1.56 27.98
N ASP A 225 -10.09 -0.30 27.90
CA ASP A 225 -9.81 0.54 29.06
C ASP A 225 -10.74 1.78 29.14
N GLU A 226 -12.06 1.58 29.26
CA GLU A 226 -13.02 2.55 29.85
C GLU A 226 -13.86 1.95 30.98
#